data_AF-A0A2V8ST67-F1
#
_entry.id   AF-A0A2V8ST67-F1
#
_cell.length_a   1.000
_cell.length_b   1.000
_cell.length_c   1.000
_cell.angle_alpha   90.00
_cell.angle_beta   90.00
_cell.angle_gamma   90.00
#
_symmetry.space_group_name_H-M   'P 1'
#
loop_
_entity.id
_entity.type
_entity.pdbx_description
1 polymer ?
#
loop_
_entity_poly.entity_id
_entity_poly.type
_entity_poly.pdbx_seq_one_letter_code
_entity_poly.pdbx_strand_id
1 'polypeptide(L)'
;MAEIQKLKCASCDAALEVAPGTVEVVCGSCGTVQSIEQHDGVSEVVENSPAPHRVVDVFRYLVRHPIEMLVWRWNWKAAMFSGVLRSMIYLFTHLKEGWRAALGAMSVEFIFRVIVSGASGSLVQAFHNAAPVWLATLCVMIMLPAFSHMIEFTLHTLNGDVNKGKAITISIAFSIISAIFNLFAMRRDALLVKDDRAQSIGQDLIQLPKIVGEFMFFPFVWLWNRNRKPTAPVEPLPPATDLANRES
;
A
#
# COMPACT_ATOMS: atom_id res chain seq x y z
N MET A 1 35.81 25.32 5.69
CA MET A 1 35.32 25.29 4.30
C MET A 1 34.50 24.02 4.17
N ALA A 2 33.21 24.15 3.91
CA ALA A 2 32.32 23.00 3.86
C ALA A 2 32.38 22.38 2.46
N GLU A 3 32.60 21.06 2.37
CA GLU A 3 32.84 20.35 1.11
C GLU A 3 31.51 20.14 0.36
N ILE A 4 31.46 20.52 -0.91
CA ILE A 4 30.29 20.32 -1.78
C ILE A 4 30.27 18.84 -2.19
N GLN A 5 29.18 18.13 -1.88
CA GLN A 5 29.02 16.73 -2.26
C GLN A 5 28.39 16.63 -3.66
N LYS A 6 28.93 15.71 -4.48
CA LYS A 6 28.39 15.39 -5.81
C LYS A 6 27.50 14.16 -5.71
N LEU A 7 26.21 14.35 -5.93
CA LEU A 7 25.21 13.29 -5.94
C LEU A 7 24.63 13.12 -7.34
N LYS A 8 23.85 12.06 -7.55
CA LYS A 8 23.11 11.84 -8.81
C LYS A 8 21.63 12.07 -8.58
N CYS A 9 20.98 12.68 -9.56
CA CYS A 9 19.53 12.81 -9.58
C CYS A 9 18.88 11.45 -9.74
N ALA A 10 17.95 11.10 -8.86
CA ALA A 10 17.22 9.83 -8.91
C ALA A 10 16.38 9.69 -10.19
N SER A 11 15.94 10.82 -10.78
CA SER A 11 15.04 10.82 -11.94
C SER A 11 15.77 10.71 -13.30
N CYS A 12 16.91 11.38 -13.46
CA CYS A 12 17.59 11.48 -14.76
C CYS A 12 19.09 11.16 -14.73
N ASP A 13 19.62 10.69 -13.60
CA ASP A 13 21.06 10.39 -13.39
C ASP A 13 22.02 11.58 -13.60
N ALA A 14 21.51 12.80 -13.79
CA ALA A 14 22.33 14.00 -13.89
C ALA A 14 23.06 14.32 -12.58
N ALA A 15 24.24 14.92 -12.68
CA ALA A 15 25.02 15.33 -11.51
C ALA A 15 24.32 16.46 -10.75
N LEU A 16 24.24 16.33 -9.42
CA LEU A 16 23.73 17.32 -8.48
C LEU A 16 24.87 17.78 -7.58
N GLU A 17 25.01 19.09 -7.42
CA GLU A 17 25.92 19.69 -6.46
C GLU A 17 25.11 20.08 -5.23
N VAL A 18 25.41 19.45 -4.10
CA VAL A 18 24.65 19.63 -2.85
C VAL A 18 25.56 20.31 -1.83
N ALA A 19 25.13 21.47 -1.37
CA ALA A 19 25.79 22.16 -0.28
C ALA A 19 25.44 21.49 1.06
N PRO A 20 26.38 21.38 2.00
CA PRO A 20 26.13 20.75 3.30
C PRO A 20 25.02 21.47 4.07
N GLY A 21 24.09 20.70 4.65
CA GLY A 21 22.90 21.22 5.33
C GLY A 21 21.73 21.58 4.40
N THR A 22 21.84 21.34 3.09
CA THR A 22 20.72 21.52 2.16
C THR A 22 19.76 20.35 2.27
N VAL A 23 18.49 20.62 2.54
CA VAL A 23 17.44 19.60 2.70
C VAL A 23 16.75 19.29 1.36
N GLU A 24 16.69 20.26 0.45
CA GLU A 24 16.07 20.09 -0.87
C GLU A 24 16.91 20.71 -1.99
N VAL A 25 17.06 19.97 -3.09
CA VAL A 25 17.79 20.43 -4.28
C VAL A 25 16.93 20.21 -5.52
N VAL A 26 16.81 21.24 -6.36
CA VAL A 26 16.13 21.12 -7.67
C VAL A 26 17.15 20.70 -8.72
N CYS A 27 16.86 19.61 -9.44
CA CYS A 27 17.71 19.17 -10.54
C CYS A 27 17.65 20.17 -11.70
N GLY A 28 18.77 20.80 -12.05
CA GLY A 28 18.83 21.73 -13.18
C GLY A 28 18.57 21.10 -14.56
N SER A 29 18.72 19.77 -14.69
CA SER A 29 18.50 19.06 -15.97
C SER A 29 17.06 18.67 -16.23
N CYS A 30 16.32 18.24 -15.20
CA CYS A 30 14.95 17.74 -15.34
C CYS A 30 13.91 18.48 -14.50
N GLY A 31 14.32 19.46 -13.69
CA GLY A 31 13.43 20.28 -12.86
C GLY A 31 12.83 19.55 -11.66
N THR A 32 13.21 18.30 -11.39
CA THR A 32 12.66 17.55 -10.24
C THR A 32 13.31 18.00 -8.93
N VAL A 33 12.48 18.25 -7.92
CA VAL A 33 12.93 18.46 -6.54
C VAL A 33 13.42 17.13 -5.96
N GLN A 34 14.52 17.16 -5.23
CA GLN A 34 15.14 16.00 -4.57
C GLN A 34 15.27 16.31 -3.08
N SER A 35 14.88 15.38 -2.20
CA SER A 35 15.27 15.48 -0.78
C SER A 35 16.69 15.05 -0.63
N ILE A 36 17.37 15.64 0.32
CA ILE A 36 18.65 15.15 0.80
C ILE A 36 18.46 14.79 2.28
N GLU A 37 18.56 13.51 2.62
CA GLU A 37 18.72 13.11 4.01
C GLU A 37 20.20 12.96 4.32
N GLN A 38 20.60 13.45 5.49
CA GLN A 38 21.97 13.40 5.95
C GLN A 38 22.06 12.44 7.14
N HIS A 39 22.60 11.25 6.91
CA HIS A 39 22.86 10.24 7.94
C HIS A 39 24.36 10.12 8.18
N ASP A 40 24.81 10.32 9.42
CA ASP A 40 26.21 10.15 9.84
C ASP A 40 27.25 10.90 8.98
N GLY A 41 26.87 12.08 8.46
CA GLY A 41 27.74 12.91 7.61
C GLY A 41 27.76 12.52 6.12
N VAL A 42 27.05 11.46 5.74
CA VAL A 42 26.80 11.08 4.35
C VAL A 42 25.45 11.66 3.94
N SER A 43 25.43 12.45 2.87
CA SER A 43 24.18 12.95 2.29
C SER A 43 23.76 12.02 1.17
N GLU A 44 22.55 11.47 1.27
CA GLU A 44 21.96 10.64 0.21
C GLU A 44 20.79 11.39 -0.41
N VAL A 45 20.68 11.31 -1.74
CA VAL A 45 19.49 11.77 -2.44
C VAL A 45 18.38 10.80 -2.11
N VAL A 46 17.53 11.19 -1.16
CA VAL A 46 16.29 10.49 -0.91
C VAL A 46 15.34 10.94 -2.01
N GLU A 47 14.84 9.97 -2.76
CA GLU A 47 13.80 10.19 -3.75
C GLU A 47 12.54 10.67 -2.99
N ASN A 48 12.49 11.97 -2.72
CA ASN A 48 11.27 12.64 -2.29
C ASN A 48 10.27 12.35 -3.38
N SER A 49 9.20 11.65 -3.03
CA SER A 49 8.06 11.44 -3.91
C SER A 49 6.94 12.40 -3.56
N PRO A 50 6.99 13.67 -4.01
CA PRO A 50 5.83 14.53 -3.96
C PRO A 50 4.91 14.31 -5.18
N ALA A 51 5.26 13.43 -6.12
CA ALA A 51 4.38 13.02 -7.21
C ALA A 51 3.88 11.58 -7.00
N PRO A 52 2.60 11.27 -7.23
CA PRO A 52 2.14 9.90 -7.16
C PRO A 52 2.91 9.09 -8.21
N HIS A 53 3.69 8.11 -7.75
CA HIS A 53 4.49 7.27 -8.64
C HIS A 53 3.59 6.68 -9.72
N ARG A 54 4.00 6.77 -10.99
CA ARG A 54 3.27 6.07 -12.04
C ARG A 54 3.37 4.59 -11.73
N VAL A 55 2.30 3.84 -11.99
CA VAL A 55 2.28 2.37 -11.78
C VAL A 55 3.48 1.68 -12.45
N VAL A 56 3.92 2.21 -13.60
CA VAL A 56 5.08 1.70 -14.34
C VAL A 56 6.39 1.86 -13.55
N ASP A 57 6.56 2.97 -12.84
CA ASP A 57 7.77 3.24 -12.06
C ASP A 57 7.86 2.30 -10.87
N VAL A 58 6.74 2.09 -10.18
CA VAL A 58 6.62 1.10 -9.08
C VAL A 58 6.92 -0.31 -9.58
N PHE A 59 6.37 -0.68 -10.74
CA PHE A 59 6.62 -2.01 -11.33
C PHE A 59 8.09 -2.18 -11.73
N ARG A 60 8.70 -1.16 -12.33
CA ARG A 60 10.11 -1.17 -12.71
C ARG A 60 11.02 -1.30 -11.50
N TYR A 61 10.71 -0.60 -10.42
CA TYR A 61 11.42 -0.70 -9.15
C TYR A 61 11.28 -2.11 -8.55
N LEU A 62 10.05 -2.65 -8.52
CA LEU A 62 9.77 -4.00 -8.02
C LEU A 62 10.57 -5.08 -8.76
N VAL A 63 10.68 -4.98 -10.08
CA VAL A 63 11.43 -5.96 -10.90
C VAL A 63 12.95 -5.81 -10.70
N ARG A 64 13.45 -4.60 -10.43
CA ARG A 64 14.88 -4.36 -10.20
C ARG A 64 15.34 -4.68 -8.78
N HIS A 65 14.49 -4.46 -7.78
CA HIS A 65 14.81 -4.58 -6.35
C HIS A 65 13.86 -5.55 -5.61
N PRO A 66 13.69 -6.80 -6.07
CA PRO A 66 12.70 -7.70 -5.49
C PRO A 66 13.02 -8.06 -4.03
N ILE A 67 14.29 -8.30 -3.70
CA ILE A 67 14.71 -8.70 -2.34
C ILE A 67 14.55 -7.54 -1.35
N GLU A 68 14.89 -6.32 -1.78
CA GLU A 68 14.70 -5.11 -0.99
C GLU A 68 13.22 -4.89 -0.65
N MET A 69 12.34 -5.04 -1.64
CA MET A 69 10.91 -4.88 -1.41
C MET A 69 10.31 -5.99 -0.54
N LEU A 70 10.67 -7.25 -0.79
CA LEU A 70 10.03 -8.40 -0.14
C LEU A 70 10.57 -8.69 1.26
N VAL A 71 11.86 -8.47 1.50
CA VAL A 71 12.55 -8.80 2.75
C VAL A 71 12.84 -7.56 3.58
N TRP A 72 13.43 -6.51 2.99
CA TRP A 72 13.83 -5.32 3.75
C TRP A 72 12.65 -4.41 4.12
N ARG A 73 11.67 -4.29 3.22
CA ARG A 73 10.42 -3.56 3.45
C ARG A 73 9.27 -4.48 3.87
N TRP A 74 9.57 -5.69 4.34
CA TRP A 74 8.57 -6.67 4.78
C TRP A 74 7.57 -6.05 5.77
N ASN A 75 6.27 -6.07 5.42
CA ASN A 75 5.24 -5.37 6.19
C ASN A 75 4.74 -6.26 7.35
N TRP A 76 5.41 -6.13 8.49
CA TRP A 76 5.13 -6.91 9.69
C TRP A 76 3.73 -6.64 10.28
N LYS A 77 3.19 -5.43 10.11
CA LYS A 77 1.85 -5.08 10.62
C LYS A 77 0.75 -5.83 9.87
N ALA A 78 0.80 -5.78 8.53
CA ALA A 78 -0.10 -6.54 7.68
C ALA A 78 0.06 -8.06 7.89
N ALA A 79 1.30 -8.53 8.07
CA ALA A 79 1.60 -9.92 8.39
C ALA A 79 0.95 -10.38 9.70
N MET A 80 1.15 -9.64 10.79
CA MET A 80 0.59 -9.96 12.11
C MET A 80 -0.93 -9.89 12.10
N PHE A 81 -1.50 -8.81 11.57
CA PHE A 81 -2.94 -8.63 11.53
C PHE A 81 -3.63 -9.73 10.72
N SER A 82 -3.13 -10.03 9.52
CA SER A 82 -3.65 -11.12 8.69
C SER A 82 -3.40 -12.49 9.31
N GLY A 83 -2.24 -12.70 9.93
CA GLY A 83 -1.86 -13.96 10.55
C GLY A 83 -2.80 -14.32 11.70
N VAL A 84 -2.99 -13.39 12.64
CA VAL A 84 -3.86 -13.58 13.82
C VAL A 84 -5.31 -13.81 13.42
N LEU A 85 -5.87 -12.96 12.56
CA LEU A 85 -7.28 -13.09 12.16
C LEU A 85 -7.57 -14.44 11.50
N ARG A 86 -6.68 -14.92 10.63
CA ARG A 86 -6.85 -16.21 9.97
C ARG A 86 -6.56 -17.38 10.89
N SER A 87 -5.49 -17.34 11.68
CA SER A 87 -5.14 -18.45 12.58
C SER A 87 -6.25 -18.71 13.60
N MET A 88 -6.97 -17.68 14.04
CA MET A 88 -8.16 -17.82 14.88
C MET A 88 -9.27 -18.65 14.19
N ILE A 89 -9.51 -18.45 12.90
CA ILE A 89 -10.50 -19.24 12.15
C ILE A 89 -10.11 -20.73 12.16
N TYR A 90 -8.83 -21.03 11.92
CA TYR A 90 -8.34 -22.42 11.92
C TYR A 90 -8.40 -23.05 13.31
N LEU A 91 -8.11 -22.27 14.36
CA LEU A 91 -8.30 -22.71 15.74
C LEU A 91 -9.77 -23.11 15.97
N PHE A 92 -10.73 -22.22 15.71
CA PHE A 92 -12.14 -22.47 16.00
C PHE A 92 -12.77 -23.58 15.15
N THR A 93 -12.34 -23.71 13.89
CA THR A 93 -12.85 -24.75 12.98
C THR A 93 -12.38 -26.15 13.39
N HIS A 94 -11.15 -26.28 13.91
CA HIS A 94 -10.56 -27.57 14.29
C HIS A 94 -10.71 -27.90 15.78
N LEU A 95 -11.33 -27.03 16.59
CA LEU A 95 -11.61 -27.30 18.01
C LEU A 95 -12.36 -28.62 18.23
N LYS A 96 -13.23 -29.01 17.30
CA LYS A 96 -14.00 -30.26 17.37
C LYS A 96 -13.14 -31.52 17.25
N GLU A 97 -11.98 -31.41 16.63
CA GLU A 97 -11.02 -32.50 16.43
C GLU A 97 -10.03 -32.62 17.60
N GLY A 98 -10.09 -31.69 18.55
CA GLY A 98 -9.29 -31.66 19.77
C GLY A 98 -8.27 -30.51 19.78
N TRP A 99 -7.91 -30.06 20.99
CA TRP A 99 -7.08 -28.87 21.19
C TRP A 99 -5.69 -28.97 20.54
N ARG A 100 -5.09 -30.17 20.49
CA ARG A 100 -3.78 -30.40 19.85
C ARG A 100 -3.84 -30.24 18.33
N ALA A 101 -4.88 -30.80 17.69
CA ALA A 101 -5.11 -30.64 16.26
C ALA A 101 -5.38 -29.18 15.91
N ALA A 102 -6.21 -28.51 16.72
CA ALA A 102 -6.54 -27.10 16.54
C ALA A 102 -5.32 -26.17 16.68
N LEU A 103 -4.46 -26.37 17.69
CA LEU A 103 -3.22 -25.61 17.84
C LEU A 103 -2.22 -25.90 16.72
N GLY A 104 -2.14 -27.15 16.26
CA GLY A 104 -1.30 -27.54 15.13
C GLY A 104 -1.72 -26.80 13.85
N ALA A 105 -3.00 -26.87 13.50
CA ALA A 105 -3.56 -26.16 12.35
C ALA A 105 -3.39 -24.64 12.46
N MET A 106 -3.67 -24.06 13.63
CA MET A 106 -3.47 -22.64 13.92
C MET A 106 -2.02 -22.22 13.69
N SER A 107 -1.05 -22.99 14.21
CA SER A 107 0.37 -22.63 14.14
C SER A 107 0.92 -22.70 12.71
N VAL A 108 0.55 -23.76 11.97
CA VAL A 108 0.95 -23.92 10.56
C VAL A 108 0.39 -22.78 9.72
N GLU A 109 -0.91 -22.47 9.84
CA GLU A 109 -1.51 -21.36 9.10
C GLU A 109 -0.91 -20.02 9.51
N PHE A 110 -0.66 -19.80 10.81
CA PHE A 110 -0.06 -18.56 11.29
C PHE A 110 1.33 -18.33 10.67
N ILE A 111 2.24 -19.31 10.75
CA ILE A 111 3.60 -19.17 10.20
C ILE A 111 3.55 -18.93 8.70
N PHE A 112 2.79 -19.76 7.98
CA PHE A 112 2.62 -19.61 6.54
C PHE A 112 2.08 -18.22 6.19
N ARG A 113 1.04 -17.77 6.88
CA ARG A 113 0.40 -16.47 6.60
C ARG A 113 1.25 -15.29 6.98
N VAL A 114 2.01 -15.34 8.06
CA VAL A 114 2.90 -14.25 8.43
C VAL A 114 3.91 -14.01 7.30
N ILE A 115 4.57 -15.06 6.82
CA ILE A 115 5.55 -14.96 5.72
C ILE A 115 4.90 -14.38 4.46
N VAL A 116 3.81 -15.00 3.99
CA VAL A 116 3.16 -14.63 2.73
C VAL A 116 2.48 -13.26 2.80
N SER A 117 1.77 -12.96 3.89
CA SER A 117 1.03 -11.71 4.06
C SER A 117 1.96 -10.51 4.27
N GLY A 118 3.13 -10.69 4.86
CA GLY A 118 4.09 -9.59 4.97
C GLY A 118 4.73 -9.22 3.63
N ALA A 119 5.11 -10.22 2.82
CA ALA A 119 5.58 -10.02 1.44
C ALA A 119 4.50 -9.35 0.57
N SER A 120 3.27 -9.86 0.67
CA SER A 120 2.10 -9.31 0.00
C SER A 120 1.77 -7.89 0.46
N GLY A 121 1.88 -7.61 1.77
CA GLY A 121 1.66 -6.29 2.34
C GLY A 121 2.68 -5.26 1.85
N SER A 122 3.95 -5.64 1.70
CA SER A 122 4.99 -4.79 1.11
C SER A 122 4.70 -4.47 -0.34
N LEU A 123 4.22 -5.45 -1.11
CA LEU A 123 3.78 -5.23 -2.49
C LEU A 123 2.62 -4.24 -2.54
N VAL A 124 1.58 -4.43 -1.72
CA VAL A 124 0.44 -3.51 -1.63
C VAL A 124 0.90 -2.10 -1.25
N GLN A 125 1.81 -2.02 -0.27
CA GLN A 125 2.37 -0.75 0.19
C GLN A 125 3.12 -0.04 -0.93
N ALA A 126 3.85 -0.73 -1.80
CA ALA A 126 4.51 -0.09 -2.94
C ALA A 126 3.50 0.61 -3.89
N PHE A 127 2.27 0.08 -4.00
CA PHE A 127 1.21 0.64 -4.85
C PHE A 127 0.27 1.61 -4.13
N HIS A 128 0.43 1.88 -2.82
CA HIS A 128 -0.52 2.70 -2.07
C HIS A 128 -0.56 4.16 -2.55
N ASN A 129 0.59 4.73 -2.92
CA ASN A 129 0.69 6.09 -3.49
C ASN A 129 0.69 6.12 -5.03
N ALA A 130 0.54 4.98 -5.70
CA ALA A 130 0.62 4.93 -7.15
C ALA A 130 -0.61 5.54 -7.83
N ALA A 131 -0.38 6.24 -8.95
CA ALA A 131 -1.42 6.77 -9.83
C ALA A 131 -1.32 6.19 -11.25
N PRO A 132 -2.46 6.01 -11.94
CA PRO A 132 -3.84 6.24 -11.48
C PRO A 132 -4.34 5.14 -10.52
N VAL A 133 -5.23 5.52 -9.59
CA VAL A 133 -5.69 4.66 -8.48
C VAL A 133 -6.31 3.34 -8.98
N TRP A 134 -7.15 3.41 -10.01
CA TRP A 134 -7.82 2.21 -10.55
C TRP A 134 -6.81 1.19 -11.09
N LEU A 135 -5.73 1.66 -11.72
CA LEU A 135 -4.70 0.79 -12.29
C LEU A 135 -3.84 0.18 -11.19
N ALA A 136 -3.47 0.97 -10.17
CA ALA A 136 -2.77 0.45 -9.00
C ALA A 136 -3.59 -0.66 -8.32
N THR A 137 -4.89 -0.44 -8.12
CA THR A 137 -5.80 -1.46 -7.58
C THR A 137 -5.86 -2.70 -8.48
N LEU A 138 -5.96 -2.53 -9.80
CA LEU A 138 -5.98 -3.65 -10.75
C LEU A 138 -4.68 -4.47 -10.69
N CYS A 139 -3.52 -3.80 -10.66
CA CYS A 139 -2.22 -4.46 -10.51
C CYS A 139 -2.15 -5.27 -9.22
N VAL A 140 -2.54 -4.68 -8.09
CA VAL A 140 -2.58 -5.35 -6.78
C VAL A 140 -3.54 -6.55 -6.80
N MET A 141 -4.73 -6.39 -7.38
CA MET A 141 -5.73 -7.47 -7.50
C MET A 141 -5.26 -8.64 -8.37
N ILE A 142 -4.37 -8.42 -9.34
CA ILE A 142 -3.86 -9.48 -10.21
C ILE A 142 -2.57 -10.08 -9.63
N MET A 143 -1.62 -9.24 -9.22
CA MET A 143 -0.29 -9.67 -8.78
C MET A 143 -0.33 -10.49 -7.49
N LEU A 144 -1.16 -10.11 -6.50
CA LEU A 144 -1.21 -10.86 -5.24
C LEU A 144 -1.77 -12.29 -5.43
N PRO A 145 -2.93 -12.49 -6.07
CA PRO A 145 -3.41 -13.83 -6.37
C PRO A 145 -2.42 -14.59 -7.25
N ALA A 146 -1.85 -13.97 -8.29
CA ALA A 146 -0.86 -14.63 -9.13
C ALA A 146 0.32 -15.17 -8.28
N PHE A 147 0.85 -14.36 -7.37
CA PHE A 147 1.93 -14.77 -6.48
C PHE A 147 1.50 -15.89 -5.51
N SER A 148 0.37 -15.73 -4.82
CA SER A 148 -0.12 -16.71 -3.84
C SER A 148 -0.47 -18.05 -4.50
N HIS A 149 -1.10 -18.02 -5.68
CA HIS A 149 -1.51 -19.23 -6.39
C HIS A 149 -0.38 -19.89 -7.16
N MET A 150 0.69 -19.18 -7.52
CA MET A 150 1.91 -19.83 -8.00
C MET A 150 2.52 -20.73 -6.90
N ILE A 151 2.53 -20.27 -5.66
CA ILE A 151 3.02 -21.06 -4.52
C ILE A 151 2.08 -22.24 -4.26
N GLU A 152 0.77 -21.99 -4.17
CA GLU A 152 -0.25 -23.01 -3.93
C GLU A 152 -0.26 -24.08 -5.04
N PHE A 153 -0.19 -23.66 -6.31
CA PHE A 153 -0.09 -24.57 -7.46
C PHE A 153 1.17 -25.43 -7.43
N THR A 154 2.32 -24.84 -7.06
CA THR A 154 3.58 -25.58 -6.93
C THR A 154 3.46 -26.64 -5.85
N LEU A 155 2.95 -26.28 -4.67
CA LEU A 155 2.75 -27.22 -3.56
C LEU A 155 1.77 -28.35 -3.91
N HIS A 156 0.63 -28.05 -4.55
CA HIS A 156 -0.31 -29.08 -4.96
C HIS A 156 0.19 -29.96 -6.10
N THR A 157 1.04 -29.43 -6.98
CA THR A 157 1.69 -30.23 -8.04
C THR A 157 2.68 -31.22 -7.44
N LEU A 158 3.44 -30.79 -6.41
CA LEU A 158 4.35 -31.67 -5.68
C LEU A 158 3.63 -32.73 -4.84
N ASN A 159 2.43 -32.40 -4.31
CA ASN A 159 1.65 -33.29 -3.45
C ASN A 159 0.63 -34.19 -4.19
N GLY A 160 0.50 -34.09 -5.51
CA GLY A 160 -0.30 -35.02 -6.32
C GLY A 160 -1.83 -34.94 -6.18
N ASP A 161 -2.37 -33.84 -5.67
CA ASP A 161 -3.77 -33.75 -5.23
C ASP A 161 -4.78 -33.60 -6.39
N VAL A 162 -5.93 -34.28 -6.38
CA VAL A 162 -6.83 -34.42 -7.55
C VAL A 162 -7.99 -33.40 -7.55
N ASN A 163 -8.32 -32.78 -6.41
CA ASN A 163 -9.46 -31.86 -6.24
C ASN A 163 -9.08 -30.36 -6.22
N LYS A 164 -8.23 -29.94 -7.17
CA LYS A 164 -7.53 -28.63 -7.15
C LYS A 164 -8.46 -27.41 -7.26
N GLY A 165 -9.55 -27.47 -8.02
CA GLY A 165 -10.23 -26.25 -8.50
C GLY A 165 -11.05 -25.44 -7.47
N LYS A 166 -11.79 -26.11 -6.58
CA LYS A 166 -12.77 -25.43 -5.71
C LYS A 166 -12.14 -24.67 -4.54
N ALA A 167 -11.17 -25.28 -3.87
CA ALA A 167 -10.43 -24.65 -2.78
C ALA A 167 -9.62 -23.44 -3.27
N ILE A 168 -8.96 -23.58 -4.43
CA ILE A 168 -8.22 -22.50 -5.09
C ILE A 168 -9.14 -21.32 -5.40
N THR A 169 -10.35 -21.55 -5.92
CA THR A 169 -11.28 -20.45 -6.26
C THR A 169 -11.69 -19.63 -5.04
N ILE A 170 -12.00 -20.28 -3.92
CA ILE A 170 -12.36 -19.59 -2.67
C ILE A 170 -11.15 -18.82 -2.11
N SER A 171 -9.96 -19.42 -2.18
CA SER A 171 -8.69 -18.80 -1.80
C SER A 171 -8.38 -17.55 -2.65
N ILE A 172 -8.61 -17.60 -3.96
CA ILE A 172 -8.49 -16.45 -4.89
C ILE A 172 -9.41 -15.32 -4.45
N ALA A 173 -10.70 -15.61 -4.28
CA ALA A 173 -11.70 -14.59 -3.96
C ALA A 173 -11.38 -13.89 -2.63
N PHE A 174 -11.03 -14.67 -1.61
CA PHE A 174 -10.63 -14.11 -0.32
C PHE A 174 -9.36 -13.26 -0.46
N SER A 175 -8.37 -13.72 -1.23
CA SER A 175 -7.11 -13.01 -1.43
C SER A 175 -7.31 -11.68 -2.15
N ILE A 176 -8.18 -11.61 -3.16
CA ILE A 176 -8.55 -10.37 -3.85
C ILE A 176 -9.18 -9.38 -2.86
N ILE A 177 -10.20 -9.81 -2.10
CA ILE A 177 -10.88 -8.94 -1.13
C ILE A 177 -9.88 -8.42 -0.09
N SER A 178 -9.05 -9.31 0.45
CA SER A 178 -8.02 -8.97 1.42
C SER A 178 -6.99 -7.98 0.86
N ALA A 179 -6.60 -8.12 -0.41
CA ALA A 179 -5.64 -7.24 -1.08
C ALA A 179 -6.23 -5.84 -1.29
N ILE A 180 -7.48 -5.75 -1.76
CA ILE A 180 -8.18 -4.48 -1.94
C ILE A 180 -8.35 -3.78 -0.59
N PHE A 181 -8.76 -4.51 0.45
CA PHE A 181 -8.89 -3.94 1.80
C PHE A 181 -7.56 -3.42 2.35
N ASN A 182 -6.48 -4.20 2.22
CA ASN A 182 -5.14 -3.74 2.63
C ASN A 182 -4.73 -2.47 1.87
N LEU A 183 -4.96 -2.42 0.56
CA LEU A 183 -4.65 -1.23 -0.24
C LEU A 183 -5.50 -0.02 0.21
N PHE A 184 -6.78 -0.25 0.52
CA PHE A 184 -7.71 0.77 0.99
C PHE A 184 -7.32 1.32 2.37
N ALA A 185 -6.84 0.46 3.27
CA ALA A 185 -6.33 0.83 4.58
C ALA A 185 -5.01 1.62 4.48
N MET A 186 -4.06 1.14 3.66
CA MET A 186 -2.77 1.81 3.44
C MET A 186 -2.91 3.17 2.77
N ARG A 187 -3.92 3.35 1.90
CA ARG A 187 -4.26 4.66 1.33
C ARG A 187 -4.86 5.66 2.34
N ARG A 188 -5.18 5.21 3.55
CA ARG A 188 -5.62 6.04 4.68
C ARG A 188 -4.57 6.06 5.79
N ASP A 189 -3.32 5.82 5.42
CA ASP A 189 -2.16 5.86 6.31
C ASP A 189 -2.17 4.79 7.43
N ALA A 190 -3.05 3.78 7.33
CA ALA A 190 -3.11 2.67 8.26
C ALA A 190 -2.29 1.47 7.76
N LEU A 191 -1.66 0.72 8.66
CA LEU A 191 -0.86 -0.49 8.35
C LEU A 191 0.40 -0.22 7.50
N LEU A 192 0.86 1.03 7.43
CA LEU A 192 2.14 1.39 6.81
C LEU A 192 3.31 1.03 7.74
N VAL A 193 4.43 0.61 7.14
CA VAL A 193 5.68 0.24 7.83
C VAL A 193 6.85 0.93 7.14
N LYS A 194 7.76 1.57 7.89
CA LYS A 194 8.94 2.27 7.33
C LYS A 194 8.54 3.27 6.22
N ASP A 195 7.58 4.12 6.55
CA ASP A 195 7.04 5.19 5.72
C ASP A 195 6.89 6.41 6.63
N ASP A 196 7.06 7.63 6.11
CA ASP A 196 6.99 8.86 6.91
C ASP A 196 5.59 9.07 7.51
N ARG A 197 4.57 8.48 6.86
CA ARG A 197 3.18 8.49 7.33
C ARG A 197 2.83 7.29 8.22
N ALA A 198 3.79 6.43 8.56
CA ALA A 198 3.53 5.26 9.37
C ALA A 198 3.16 5.63 10.82
N GLN A 199 1.96 5.25 11.23
CA GLN A 199 1.47 5.46 12.59
C GLN A 199 1.85 4.33 13.55
N SER A 200 1.59 4.52 14.85
CA SER A 200 1.75 3.42 15.83
C SER A 200 0.70 2.33 15.62
N ILE A 201 1.01 1.08 15.98
CA ILE A 201 0.07 -0.04 15.82
C ILE A 201 -1.24 0.17 16.61
N GLY A 202 -1.17 0.87 17.73
CA GLY A 202 -2.35 1.20 18.53
C GLY A 202 -3.28 2.18 17.81
N GLN A 203 -2.71 3.20 17.17
CA GLN A 203 -3.48 4.15 16.36
C GLN A 203 -4.09 3.49 15.12
N ASP A 204 -3.34 2.59 14.47
CA ASP A 204 -3.87 1.75 13.39
C ASP A 204 -5.10 0.96 13.88
N LEU A 205 -5.01 0.32 15.05
CA LEU A 205 -6.07 -0.50 15.62
C LEU A 205 -7.32 0.30 16.00
N ILE A 206 -7.15 1.54 16.46
CA ILE A 206 -8.26 2.46 16.78
C ILE A 206 -8.98 2.93 15.50
N GLN A 207 -8.26 3.11 14.40
CA GLN A 207 -8.83 3.56 13.12
C GLN A 207 -9.43 2.44 12.29
N LEU A 208 -8.96 1.21 12.47
CA LEU A 208 -9.41 0.05 11.71
C LEU A 208 -10.94 -0.14 11.70
N PRO A 209 -11.68 -0.01 12.83
CA PRO A 209 -13.15 -0.11 12.81
C PRO A 209 -13.81 0.89 11.87
N LYS A 210 -13.33 2.13 11.85
CA LYS A 210 -13.82 3.18 10.94
C LYS A 210 -13.51 2.84 9.49
N ILE A 211 -12.28 2.40 9.20
CA ILE A 211 -11.85 2.00 7.85
C ILE A 211 -12.67 0.82 7.33
N VAL A 212 -12.92 -0.19 8.18
CA VAL A 212 -13.78 -1.34 7.85
C VAL A 212 -15.20 -0.87 7.52
N GLY A 213 -15.76 0.03 8.33
CA GLY A 213 -17.06 0.64 8.07
C GLY A 213 -17.08 1.34 6.71
N GLU A 214 -16.11 2.22 6.45
CA GLU A 214 -16.00 2.91 5.16
C GLU A 214 -15.88 1.94 3.99
N PHE A 215 -15.08 0.88 4.11
CA PHE A 215 -14.90 -0.13 3.07
C PHE A 215 -16.21 -0.88 2.77
N MET A 216 -16.94 -1.30 3.81
CA MET A 216 -18.21 -2.00 3.66
C MET A 216 -19.30 -1.14 3.02
N PHE A 217 -19.36 0.15 3.39
CA PHE A 217 -20.39 1.06 2.87
C PHE A 217 -19.98 1.76 1.57
N PHE A 218 -18.71 1.70 1.17
CA PHE A 218 -18.20 2.32 -0.05
C PHE A 218 -19.01 1.96 -1.32
N PRO A 219 -19.27 0.68 -1.66
CA PRO A 219 -20.03 0.34 -2.86
C PRO A 219 -21.46 0.89 -2.81
N PHE A 220 -22.08 0.91 -1.62
CA PHE A 220 -23.43 1.46 -1.43
C PHE A 220 -23.48 2.98 -1.58
N VAL A 221 -22.54 3.71 -0.97
CA VAL A 221 -22.43 5.17 -1.08
C VAL A 221 -22.10 5.58 -2.51
N TRP A 222 -21.21 4.86 -3.18
CA TRP A 222 -20.89 5.11 -4.59
C TRP A 222 -22.10 4.89 -5.50
N LEU A 223 -22.84 3.78 -5.30
CA LEU A 223 -24.05 3.49 -6.07
C LEU A 223 -25.14 4.56 -5.83
N TRP A 224 -25.28 5.00 -4.58
CA TRP A 224 -26.19 6.07 -4.20
C TRP A 224 -25.82 7.43 -4.84
N ASN A 225 -24.55 7.82 -4.77
CA ASN A 225 -24.07 9.08 -5.33
C ASN A 225 -24.09 9.09 -6.86
N ARG A 226 -23.89 7.94 -7.51
CA ARG A 226 -24.02 7.80 -8.97
C ARG A 226 -25.46 8.05 -9.46
N ASN A 227 -26.45 7.74 -8.62
CA ASN A 227 -27.87 7.95 -8.93
C ASN A 227 -28.36 9.36 -8.57
N ARG A 228 -27.55 10.18 -7.88
CA ARG A 228 -27.86 11.60 -7.69
C ARG A 228 -27.60 12.35 -8.99
N LYS A 229 -28.65 12.96 -9.56
CA LYS A 229 -28.49 13.92 -10.67
C LYS A 229 -27.52 15.03 -10.22
N PRO A 230 -26.63 15.53 -11.10
CA PRO A 230 -25.80 16.68 -10.78
C PRO A 230 -26.70 17.79 -10.23
N THR A 231 -26.38 18.29 -9.04
CA THR A 231 -27.00 19.53 -8.55
C THR A 231 -26.85 20.57 -9.65
N ALA A 232 -27.95 21.25 -9.96
CA ALA A 232 -28.01 22.26 -11.01
C ALA A 232 -26.79 23.20 -10.92
N PRO A 233 -26.25 23.66 -12.07
CA PRO A 233 -25.11 24.56 -12.07
C PRO A 233 -25.40 25.73 -11.12
N VAL A 234 -24.46 26.00 -10.21
CA VAL A 234 -24.54 27.12 -9.28
C VAL A 234 -24.78 28.37 -10.12
N GLU A 235 -25.92 29.00 -9.93
CA GLU A 235 -26.28 30.24 -10.60
C GLU A 235 -25.15 31.25 -10.34
N PRO A 236 -24.56 31.86 -11.39
CA PRO A 236 -23.43 32.76 -11.20
C PRO A 236 -23.83 33.88 -10.23
N LEU A 237 -22.96 34.12 -9.25
CA LEU A 237 -23.13 35.20 -8.28
C LEU A 237 -23.53 36.48 -9.03
N PRO A 238 -24.60 37.17 -8.59
CA PRO A 238 -24.97 38.43 -9.20
C PRO A 238 -23.76 39.38 -9.18
N PRO A 239 -23.53 40.15 -10.25
CA PRO A 239 -22.41 41.08 -10.31
C PRO A 239 -22.46 41.98 -9.08
N ALA A 240 -21.32 42.11 -8.41
CA ALA A 240 -21.18 42.90 -7.20
C ALA A 240 -21.67 44.33 -7.47
N THR A 241 -22.89 44.63 -7.05
CA THR A 241 -23.42 45.99 -7.07
C THR A 241 -22.64 46.81 -6.06
N ASP A 242 -21.81 47.71 -6.60
CA ASP A 242 -21.29 48.94 -6.03
C ASP A 242 -21.45 49.10 -4.51
N LEU A 243 -20.40 48.69 -3.79
CA LEU A 243 -20.12 49.21 -2.45
C LEU A 243 -19.54 50.65 -2.51
N ALA A 244 -19.42 51.26 -3.70
CA ALA A 244 -18.82 52.58 -3.89
C ALA A 244 -19.73 53.77 -3.51
N ASN A 245 -21.02 53.57 -3.25
CA ASN A 245 -21.98 54.65 -2.95
C ASN A 245 -22.40 54.76 -1.48
N ARG A 246 -21.62 54.21 -0.53
CA ARG A 246 -21.97 54.25 0.90
C ARG A 246 -21.22 55.28 1.74
N GLU A 247 -20.39 56.12 1.12
CA GLU A 247 -19.67 57.21 1.78
C GLU A 247 -19.90 58.54 1.05
N SER A 248 -21.06 59.16 1.30
CA SER A 248 -21.29 60.60 1.06
C SER A 248 -22.43 61.11 1.92
#